data_AF-A0A2R6EWR5-F1
#
_entry.id   AF-A0A2R6EWR5-F1
#
_cell.length_a   1.000
_cell.length_b   1.000
_cell.length_c   1.000
_cell.angle_alpha   90.00
_cell.angle_beta   90.00
_cell.angle_gamma   90.00
#
_symmetry.space_group_name_H-M   'P 1'
#
loop_
_entity.id
_entity.type
_entity.pdbx_description
1 polymer ?
#
loop_
_entity_poly.entity_id
_entity_poly.type
_entity_poly.pdbx_seq_one_letter_code
_entity_poly.pdbx_strand_id
1 'polypeptide(L)'
;MSEQTLYESERTRTREAIGAYLRRIGDAFDSGGPVPVDEDGSVTADPPAEAEFEVEYEREDDEMSLEFEVEWPADDGATAAGDGAEEATASDDDAGVPEVEETVAAEGSNATFELYQDKADEWRWRLRHHNGNIVADSGEGYSKKANAVNGIESVKANASGAVVEEQE
;
A
#
# COMPACT_ATOMS: atom_id res chain seq x y z
N MET A 1 -18.12 -30.94 -5.20
CA MET A 1 -18.14 -29.59 -5.76
C MET A 1 -17.38 -29.66 -7.07
N SER A 2 -17.92 -29.12 -8.17
CA SER A 2 -17.18 -29.04 -9.42
C SER A 2 -16.16 -27.91 -9.32
N GLU A 3 -14.92 -28.17 -9.70
CA GLU A 3 -13.91 -27.14 -9.87
C GLU A 3 -14.38 -26.14 -10.94
N GLN A 4 -14.28 -24.85 -10.65
CA GLN A 4 -14.63 -23.78 -11.58
C GLN A 4 -13.45 -22.82 -11.66
N THR A 5 -12.79 -22.79 -12.81
CA THR A 5 -11.78 -21.79 -13.14
C THR A 5 -12.47 -20.46 -13.44
N LEU A 6 -12.21 -19.44 -12.62
CA LEU A 6 -12.77 -18.10 -12.83
C LEU A 6 -11.98 -17.30 -13.87
N TYR A 7 -10.67 -17.54 -13.98
CA TYR A 7 -9.78 -16.88 -14.93
C TYR A 7 -8.51 -17.72 -15.14
N GLU A 8 -8.01 -17.76 -16.38
CA GLU A 8 -6.76 -18.42 -16.77
C GLU A 8 -6.05 -17.56 -17.82
N SER A 9 -4.74 -17.36 -17.69
CA SER A 9 -3.94 -16.75 -18.75
C SER A 9 -2.50 -17.25 -18.72
N GLU A 10 -1.99 -17.67 -19.88
CA GLU A 10 -0.58 -18.02 -20.07
C GLU A 10 0.05 -17.04 -21.06
N ARG A 11 1.21 -16.46 -20.70
CA ARG A 11 1.98 -15.61 -21.62
C ARG A 11 3.45 -15.52 -21.22
N THR A 12 4.34 -15.46 -22.20
CA THR A 12 5.75 -15.15 -21.96
C THR A 12 5.92 -13.66 -21.62
N ARG A 13 6.61 -13.37 -20.50
CA ARG A 13 6.95 -12.00 -20.07
C ARG A 13 8.45 -11.88 -19.81
N THR A 14 8.97 -10.65 -19.88
CA THR A 14 10.33 -10.37 -19.40
C THR A 14 10.37 -10.43 -17.88
N ARG A 15 11.55 -10.67 -17.29
CA ARG A 15 11.74 -10.65 -15.82
C ARG A 15 11.31 -9.31 -15.20
N GLU A 16 11.54 -8.20 -15.90
CA GLU A 16 11.13 -6.87 -15.46
C GLU A 16 9.61 -6.73 -15.44
N ALA A 17 8.92 -7.20 -16.49
CA ALA A 17 7.46 -7.18 -16.56
C ALA A 17 6.81 -8.11 -15.52
N ILE A 18 7.42 -9.27 -15.24
CA ILE A 18 7.00 -10.14 -14.12
C ILE A 18 7.12 -9.39 -12.80
N GLY A 19 8.26 -8.74 -12.54
CA GLY A 19 8.45 -7.96 -11.33
C GLY A 19 7.48 -6.79 -11.19
N ALA A 20 7.18 -6.08 -12.28
CA ALA A 20 6.18 -5.01 -12.28
C ALA A 20 4.77 -5.53 -11.95
N TYR A 21 4.41 -6.69 -12.48
CA TYR A 21 3.12 -7.33 -12.22
C TYR A 21 3.00 -7.80 -10.76
N LEU A 22 4.03 -8.47 -10.24
CA LEU A 22 4.06 -8.92 -8.84
C LEU A 22 4.00 -7.75 -7.86
N ARG A 23 4.65 -6.62 -8.16
CA ARG A 23 4.52 -5.40 -7.34
C ARG A 23 3.09 -4.89 -7.31
N ARG A 24 2.42 -4.81 -8.46
CA ARG A 24 1.02 -4.39 -8.52
C ARG A 24 0.11 -5.29 -7.66
N ILE A 25 0.34 -6.61 -7.70
CA ILE A 25 -0.37 -7.56 -6.84
C ILE A 25 -0.07 -7.28 -5.36
N GLY A 26 1.21 -7.13 -5.00
CA GLY A 26 1.63 -6.80 -3.64
C GLY A 26 1.02 -5.49 -3.12
N ASP A 27 1.00 -4.43 -3.94
CA ASP A 27 0.40 -3.15 -3.59
C ASP A 27 -1.12 -3.30 -3.31
N ALA A 28 -1.81 -4.16 -4.05
CA ALA A 28 -3.23 -4.45 -3.81
C ALA A 28 -3.44 -5.16 -2.46
N PHE A 29 -2.63 -6.18 -2.15
CA PHE A 29 -2.64 -6.86 -0.85
C PHE A 29 -2.35 -5.89 0.31
N ASP A 30 -1.33 -5.04 0.17
CA ASP A 30 -0.94 -4.06 1.20
C ASP A 30 -2.04 -3.02 1.44
N SER A 31 -2.79 -2.65 0.40
CA SER A 31 -3.92 -1.72 0.51
C SER A 31 -5.19 -2.35 1.10
N GLY A 32 -5.26 -3.68 1.17
CA GLY A 32 -6.47 -4.42 1.55
C GLY A 32 -7.61 -4.31 0.51
N GLY A 33 -7.29 -3.91 -0.73
CA GLY A 33 -8.23 -3.80 -1.82
C GLY A 33 -8.21 -5.02 -2.76
N PRO A 34 -9.12 -5.07 -3.75
CA PRO A 34 -9.20 -6.19 -4.68
C PRO A 34 -7.90 -6.37 -5.48
N VAL A 35 -7.39 -7.61 -5.50
CA VAL A 35 -6.16 -7.98 -6.18
C VAL A 35 -6.44 -8.23 -7.67
N PRO A 36 -5.83 -7.47 -8.59
CA PRO A 36 -6.04 -7.66 -10.02
C PRO A 36 -5.38 -8.96 -10.50
N VAL A 37 -6.14 -9.81 -11.19
CA VAL A 37 -5.64 -11.08 -11.76
C VAL A 37 -5.30 -10.99 -13.25
N ASP A 38 -5.73 -9.90 -13.92
CA ASP A 38 -5.40 -9.59 -15.31
C ASP A 38 -4.61 -8.27 -15.43
N GLU A 39 -4.06 -8.00 -16.63
CA GLU A 39 -3.27 -6.77 -16.86
C GLU A 39 -4.13 -5.51 -16.88
N ASP A 40 -5.41 -5.59 -17.22
CA ASP A 40 -6.30 -4.43 -17.25
C ASP A 40 -6.92 -4.18 -15.87
N GLY A 41 -6.82 -5.14 -14.93
CA GLY A 41 -7.48 -5.10 -13.63
C GLY A 41 -9.00 -5.20 -13.74
N SER A 42 -9.49 -5.77 -14.84
CA SER A 42 -10.91 -5.99 -15.09
C SER A 42 -11.47 -7.18 -14.32
N VAL A 43 -10.59 -8.10 -13.93
CA VAL A 43 -10.87 -9.26 -13.10
C VAL A 43 -10.05 -9.12 -11.82
N THR A 44 -10.73 -9.25 -10.68
CA THR A 44 -10.11 -9.10 -9.36
C THR A 44 -10.50 -10.25 -8.44
N ALA A 45 -9.59 -10.61 -7.55
CA ALA A 45 -9.84 -11.47 -6.40
C ALA A 45 -9.94 -10.60 -5.13
N ASP A 46 -10.74 -11.02 -4.16
CA ASP A 46 -10.93 -10.29 -2.89
C ASP A 46 -10.55 -11.21 -1.72
N PRO A 47 -9.24 -11.42 -1.48
CA PRO A 47 -8.78 -12.27 -0.40
C PRO A 47 -9.03 -11.59 0.96
N PRO A 48 -9.37 -12.36 2.01
CA PRO A 48 -9.52 -11.83 3.36
C PRO A 48 -8.18 -11.33 3.93
N ALA A 49 -8.25 -10.60 5.05
CA ALA A 49 -7.07 -10.07 5.75
C ALA A 49 -6.07 -11.17 6.22
N GLU A 50 -6.54 -12.40 6.35
CA GLU A 50 -5.72 -13.58 6.66
C GLU A 50 -6.10 -14.71 5.69
N ALA A 51 -5.13 -15.18 4.90
CA ALA A 51 -5.28 -16.26 3.92
C ALA A 51 -4.09 -17.23 4.02
N GLU A 52 -4.28 -18.45 3.54
CA GLU A 52 -3.19 -19.41 3.41
C GLU A 52 -2.34 -19.03 2.19
N PHE A 53 -1.01 -19.05 2.33
CA PHE A 53 -0.08 -18.69 1.27
C PHE A 53 0.97 -19.77 1.10
N GLU A 54 1.05 -20.31 -0.10
CA GLU A 54 1.97 -21.38 -0.47
C GLU A 54 2.93 -20.91 -1.57
N VAL A 55 4.18 -21.38 -1.48
CA VAL A 55 5.22 -21.09 -2.45
C VAL A 55 5.90 -22.38 -2.83
N GLU A 56 5.80 -22.76 -4.10
CA GLU A 56 6.43 -23.95 -4.64
C GLU A 56 7.56 -23.54 -5.59
N TYR A 57 8.72 -24.19 -5.48
CA TYR A 57 9.84 -24.00 -6.39
C TYR A 57 10.42 -25.35 -6.75
N GLU A 58 10.25 -25.72 -8.01
CA GLU A 58 10.55 -27.07 -8.47
C GLU A 58 11.33 -27.07 -9.78
N ARG A 59 11.80 -28.26 -10.12
CA ARG A 59 12.52 -28.54 -11.35
C ARG A 59 11.98 -29.84 -11.93
N GLU A 60 11.43 -29.77 -13.12
CA GLU A 60 11.03 -30.92 -13.92
C GLU A 60 11.86 -30.95 -15.21
N ASP A 61 12.65 -32.01 -15.39
CA ASP A 61 13.62 -32.15 -16.48
C ASP A 61 14.55 -30.91 -16.64
N ASP A 62 14.30 -30.11 -17.68
CA ASP A 62 15.04 -28.90 -18.05
C ASP A 62 14.26 -27.60 -17.76
N GLU A 63 13.09 -27.70 -17.11
CA GLU A 63 12.23 -26.59 -16.74
C GLU A 63 12.32 -26.28 -15.24
N MET A 64 12.19 -24.99 -14.92
CA MET A 64 12.14 -24.48 -13.56
C MET A 64 10.83 -23.70 -13.40
N SER A 65 10.01 -24.06 -12.42
CA SER A 65 8.77 -23.36 -12.09
C SER A 65 8.86 -22.79 -10.68
N LEU A 66 8.25 -21.61 -10.51
CA LEU A 66 8.05 -20.94 -9.23
C LEU A 66 6.58 -20.55 -9.19
N GLU A 67 5.85 -21.11 -8.25
CA GLU A 67 4.41 -20.92 -8.11
C GLU A 67 4.11 -20.24 -6.79
N PHE A 68 3.10 -19.37 -6.82
CA PHE A 68 2.59 -18.66 -5.66
C PHE A 68 1.09 -18.90 -5.63
N GLU A 69 0.61 -19.52 -4.56
CA GLU A 69 -0.80 -19.79 -4.37
C GLU A 69 -1.28 -19.10 -3.10
N VAL A 70 -2.45 -18.46 -3.20
CA VAL A 70 -3.14 -17.87 -2.05
C VAL A 70 -4.50 -18.57 -1.99
N GLU A 71 -4.76 -19.29 -0.91
CA GLU A 71 -6.00 -20.03 -0.70
C GLU A 71 -6.83 -19.38 0.40
N TRP A 72 -8.13 -19.24 0.14
CA TRP A 72 -9.11 -18.80 1.12
C TRP A 72 -10.46 -19.47 0.84
N PRO A 73 -11.32 -19.65 1.86
CA PRO A 73 -12.67 -20.15 1.65
C PRO A 73 -13.46 -19.18 0.77
N ALA A 74 -14.17 -19.71 -0.22
CA ALA A 74 -15.12 -18.92 -0.98
C ALA A 74 -16.25 -18.45 -0.04
N ASP A 75 -16.39 -17.14 0.15
CA ASP A 75 -17.48 -16.57 0.91
C ASP A 75 -18.78 -16.70 0.09
N ASP A 76 -19.75 -17.48 0.57
CA ASP A 76 -21.08 -17.59 -0.05
C ASP A 76 -21.96 -16.32 0.17
N GLY A 77 -21.40 -15.24 0.74
CA GLY A 77 -22.15 -14.09 1.23
C GLY A 77 -21.60 -12.74 0.74
N ALA A 78 -22.23 -12.20 -0.30
CA ALA A 78 -22.01 -10.86 -0.80
C ALA A 78 -21.91 -9.78 0.30
N THR A 79 -20.86 -8.98 0.28
CA THR A 79 -20.93 -7.58 0.71
C THR A 79 -20.29 -6.65 -0.33
N ALA A 80 -20.89 -6.64 -1.52
CA ALA A 80 -20.95 -5.39 -2.27
C ALA A 80 -22.00 -4.51 -1.58
N ALA A 81 -21.57 -3.44 -0.91
CA ALA A 81 -22.46 -2.36 -0.48
C ALA A 81 -21.73 -1.02 -0.60
N GLY A 82 -21.75 -0.49 -1.81
CA GLY A 82 -21.87 0.95 -1.99
C GLY A 82 -23.32 1.38 -1.75
N ASP A 83 -23.45 2.66 -1.38
CA ASP A 83 -24.66 3.48 -1.30
C ASP A 83 -25.51 3.42 -0.01
N GLY A 84 -25.51 4.57 0.66
CA GLY A 84 -26.33 4.90 1.81
C GLY A 84 -26.42 6.42 1.94
N ALA A 85 -27.05 7.06 0.95
CA ALA A 85 -27.55 8.41 1.09
C ALA A 85 -28.70 8.42 2.13
N GLU A 86 -28.53 9.19 3.21
CA GLU A 86 -29.65 9.59 4.07
C GLU A 86 -29.63 11.11 4.26
N GLU A 87 -30.56 11.78 3.59
CA GLU A 87 -31.04 13.10 3.95
C GLU A 87 -31.68 13.07 5.35
N ALA A 88 -31.26 13.97 6.24
CA ALA A 88 -32.02 14.32 7.43
C ALA A 88 -31.96 15.84 7.68
N THR A 89 -32.98 16.51 7.13
CA THR A 89 -33.72 17.68 7.64
C THR A 89 -32.98 18.76 8.45
N ALA A 90 -33.00 19.96 7.87
CA ALA A 90 -32.64 21.23 8.48
C ALA A 90 -33.46 21.59 9.73
N SER A 91 -32.81 22.25 10.68
CA SER A 91 -33.40 23.24 11.59
C SER A 91 -32.33 24.28 11.95
N ASP A 92 -32.66 25.54 11.65
CA ASP A 92 -31.92 26.80 11.82
C ASP A 92 -31.45 27.13 13.25
N ASP A 93 -30.63 28.20 13.33
CA ASP A 93 -29.97 28.89 14.47
C ASP A 93 -28.55 28.37 14.78
N ASP A 94 -27.45 29.14 14.83
CA ASP A 94 -27.19 30.57 14.96
C ASP A 94 -25.67 30.84 14.73
N ALA A 95 -25.34 32.01 14.18
CA ALA A 95 -24.04 32.73 14.14
C ALA A 95 -22.72 32.00 13.73
N GLY A 96 -22.14 32.44 12.61
CA GLY A 96 -21.02 31.79 11.93
C GLY A 96 -19.60 32.22 12.27
N VAL A 97 -18.64 31.44 11.76
CA VAL A 97 -17.34 31.81 11.16
C VAL A 97 -16.76 30.57 10.42
N PRO A 98 -15.76 30.71 9.53
CA PRO A 98 -15.78 30.21 8.15
C PRO A 98 -15.28 28.77 7.93
N GLU A 99 -15.67 28.24 6.77
CA GLU A 99 -15.01 27.25 5.91
C GLU A 99 -13.69 26.67 6.45
N VAL A 100 -13.75 25.43 6.95
CA VAL A 100 -12.58 24.54 6.99
C VAL A 100 -12.88 23.40 6.04
N GLU A 101 -12.22 23.44 4.88
CA GLU A 101 -12.17 22.35 3.93
C GLU A 101 -11.70 21.07 4.64
N GLU A 102 -12.42 19.99 4.38
CA GLU A 102 -12.00 18.62 4.65
C GLU A 102 -10.55 18.41 4.20
N THR A 103 -9.61 18.34 5.13
CA THR A 103 -8.30 17.79 4.80
C THR A 103 -8.42 16.28 4.84
N VAL A 104 -8.68 15.72 3.66
CA VAL A 104 -8.54 14.31 3.31
C VAL A 104 -7.28 13.73 3.97
N ALA A 105 -7.48 12.72 4.81
CA ALA A 105 -6.41 11.86 5.25
C ALA A 105 -5.77 11.22 4.01
N ALA A 106 -4.44 11.16 3.99
CA ALA A 106 -3.65 10.64 2.89
C ALA A 106 -3.92 9.14 2.66
N GLU A 107 -4.89 8.84 1.81
CA GLU A 107 -4.99 7.57 1.10
C GLU A 107 -3.82 7.52 0.09
N GLY A 108 -2.84 6.63 0.29
CA GLY A 108 -1.94 6.21 -0.80
C GLY A 108 -0.45 6.63 -0.77
N SER A 109 0.19 6.80 0.39
CA SER A 109 1.66 6.90 0.40
C SER A 109 2.30 5.51 0.29
N ASN A 110 2.85 5.16 -0.88
CA ASN A 110 3.63 3.93 -1.10
C ASN A 110 5.05 3.97 -0.47
N ALA A 111 5.20 4.67 0.65
CA ALA A 111 6.47 4.88 1.31
C ALA A 111 6.34 4.79 2.84
N THR A 112 7.30 4.12 3.47
CA THR A 112 7.32 3.80 4.90
C THR A 112 8.48 4.48 5.60
N PHE A 113 8.21 5.12 6.74
CA PHE A 113 9.25 5.61 7.64
C PHE A 113 9.88 4.46 8.41
N GLU A 114 11.16 4.23 8.20
CA GLU A 114 11.97 3.29 8.96
C GLU A 114 12.77 4.04 10.02
N LEU A 115 12.52 3.72 11.29
CA LEU A 115 13.26 4.25 12.43
C LEU A 115 14.30 3.21 12.89
N TYR A 116 15.57 3.59 12.92
CA TYR A 116 16.67 2.68 13.26
C TYR A 116 17.76 3.38 14.06
N GLN A 117 18.62 2.59 14.69
CA GLN A 117 19.84 3.05 15.34
C GLN A 117 21.05 2.71 14.46
N ASP A 118 21.94 3.66 14.25
CA ASP A 118 23.14 3.46 13.43
C ASP A 118 24.32 2.90 14.24
N LYS A 119 25.49 2.76 13.60
CA LYS A 119 26.70 2.22 14.23
C LYS A 119 27.34 3.17 15.25
N ALA A 120 26.92 4.43 15.29
CA ALA A 120 27.37 5.44 16.24
C ALA A 120 26.40 5.58 17.43
N ASP A 121 25.46 4.64 17.58
CA ASP A 121 24.39 4.65 18.58
C ASP A 121 23.41 5.83 18.42
N GLU A 122 23.37 6.47 17.24
CA GLU A 122 22.44 7.56 16.95
C GLU A 122 21.15 7.03 16.33
N TRP A 123 20.02 7.59 16.74
CA TRP A 123 18.72 7.32 16.15
C TRP A 123 18.57 8.10 14.86
N ARG A 124 18.15 7.42 13.79
CA ARG A 124 17.90 8.01 12.47
C ARG A 124 16.60 7.49 11.92
N TRP A 125 16.04 8.22 10.97
CA TRP A 125 14.91 7.76 10.19
C TRP A 125 15.20 7.90 8.70
N ARG A 126 14.56 7.05 7.91
CA ARG A 126 14.53 7.19 6.45
C ARG A 126 13.15 6.86 5.92
N LEU A 127 12.73 7.54 4.86
CA LEU A 127 11.53 7.23 4.12
C LEU A 127 11.91 6.35 2.93
N ARG A 128 11.47 5.08 2.97
CA ARG A 128 11.69 4.12 1.89
C ARG A 128 10.43 3.99 1.07
N HIS A 129 10.53 4.22 -0.23
CA HIS A 129 9.47 3.93 -1.18
C HIS A 129 9.42 2.43 -1.50
N HIS A 130 8.25 1.88 -1.83
CA HIS A 130 8.04 0.44 -2.11
C HIS A 130 8.97 -0.13 -3.19
N ASN A 131 9.42 0.70 -4.15
CA ASN A 131 10.44 0.30 -5.14
C ASN A 131 11.86 0.10 -4.56
N GLY A 132 12.04 0.27 -3.25
CA GLY A 132 13.29 0.07 -2.52
C GLY A 132 14.16 1.32 -2.39
N ASN A 133 13.83 2.42 -3.08
CA ASN A 133 14.63 3.65 -3.02
C ASN A 133 14.36 4.45 -1.74
N ILE A 134 15.41 5.06 -1.21
CA ILE A 134 15.30 6.04 -0.14
C ILE A 134 14.96 7.38 -0.78
N VAL A 135 13.82 7.96 -0.40
CA VAL A 135 13.33 9.23 -0.97
C VAL A 135 13.55 10.41 -0.02
N ALA A 136 13.70 10.14 1.28
CA ALA A 136 14.11 11.13 2.28
C ALA A 136 14.83 10.43 3.44
N ASP A 137 15.68 11.16 4.14
CA ASP A 137 16.33 10.72 5.38
C ASP A 137 16.40 11.87 6.39
N SER A 138 16.74 11.53 7.63
CA SER A 138 16.79 12.50 8.71
C SER A 138 17.84 13.60 8.54
N GLY A 139 18.84 13.43 7.66
CA GLY A 139 19.98 14.33 7.47
C GLY A 139 20.97 14.31 8.63
N GLU A 140 20.47 14.20 9.85
CA GLU A 140 21.21 14.17 11.11
C GLU A 140 20.88 12.95 11.98
N GLY A 141 21.76 12.65 12.92
CA GLY A 141 21.57 11.62 13.95
C GLY A 141 21.04 12.22 15.26
N TYR A 142 20.08 11.54 15.88
CA TYR A 142 19.48 11.96 17.14
C TYR A 142 20.01 11.12 18.31
N SER A 143 20.34 11.77 19.43
CA SER A 143 20.76 11.07 20.66
C SER A 143 19.64 10.29 21.36
N LYS A 144 18.37 10.52 21.00
CA LYS A 144 17.19 9.87 21.60
C LYS A 144 16.17 9.49 20.54
N LYS A 145 15.61 8.28 20.67
CA LYS A 145 14.53 7.77 19.81
C LYS A 145 13.34 8.74 19.68
N ALA A 146 12.92 9.33 20.81
CA ALA A 146 11.80 10.27 20.83
C ALA A 146 12.04 11.50 19.95
N ASN A 147 13.29 11.98 19.85
CA ASN A 147 13.61 13.12 19.00
C ASN A 147 13.52 12.75 17.52
N ALA A 148 13.97 11.55 17.14
CA ALA A 148 13.82 11.04 15.78
C ALA A 148 12.35 10.87 15.39
N VAL A 149 11.50 10.39 16.31
CA VAL A 149 10.03 10.31 16.11
C VAL A 149 9.43 11.70 15.91
N ASN A 150 9.80 12.68 16.76
CA ASN A 150 9.35 14.05 16.58
C ASN A 150 9.80 14.65 15.23
N GLY A 151 10.98 14.27 14.73
CA GLY A 151 11.44 14.61 13.40
C GLY A 151 10.53 14.06 12.30
N ILE A 152 10.13 12.78 12.39
CA ILE A 152 9.18 12.16 11.46
C ILE A 152 7.84 12.91 11.46
N GLU A 153 7.29 13.18 12.64
CA GLU A 153 6.01 13.89 12.77
C GLU A 153 6.08 15.32 12.23
N SER A 154 7.21 16.01 12.42
CA SER A 154 7.47 17.32 11.83
C SER A 154 7.46 17.26 10.30
N VAL A 155 8.12 16.26 9.69
CA VAL A 155 8.13 16.08 8.24
C VAL A 155 6.72 15.81 7.72
N LYS A 156 5.96 14.90 8.35
CA LYS A 156 4.57 14.63 7.96
C LYS A 156 3.69 15.88 7.99
N ALA A 157 3.87 16.74 8.99
CA ALA A 157 3.05 17.94 9.17
C ALA A 157 3.42 19.07 8.20
N ASN A 158 4.69 19.18 7.79
CA ASN A 158 5.18 20.34 7.04
C ASN A 158 5.47 20.02 5.56
N ALA A 159 5.81 18.78 5.20
CA ALA A 159 6.30 18.45 3.86
C ALA A 159 5.20 18.48 2.79
N SER A 160 3.95 18.13 3.13
CA SER A 160 2.86 18.06 2.15
C SER A 160 2.51 19.40 1.50
N GLY A 161 2.78 20.52 2.19
CA GLY A 161 2.54 21.88 1.71
C GLY A 161 3.80 22.74 1.54
N ALA A 162 5.00 22.15 1.67
CA ALA A 162 6.24 22.90 1.60
C ALA A 162 6.53 23.40 0.17
N VAL A 163 7.03 24.64 0.07
CA VAL A 163 7.43 25.25 -1.20
C VAL A 163 8.84 24.78 -1.58
N VAL A 164 9.07 24.49 -2.86
CA VAL A 164 10.40 24.16 -3.38
C VAL A 164 11.12 25.45 -3.78
N GLU A 165 12.33 25.65 -3.25
CA GLU A 165 13.23 26.75 -3.63
C GLU A 165 14.54 26.20 -4.21
N GLU A 166 14.94 26.70 -5.39
CA GLU A 166 16.23 26.39 -6.01
C GLU A 166 17.30 27.36 -5.48
N GLN A 167 18.42 26.83 -4.98
CA GLN A 167 19.56 27.65 -4.54
C GLN A 167 20.70 27.60 -5.57
N GLU A 168 21.22 28.79 -5.91
CA GLU A 168 22.34 29.01 -6.84
C GLU A 168 23.73 28.78 -6.21
#